data_AF-A0A7S3PQ26-F1
#
_entry.id   AF-A0A7S3PQ26-F1
#
_cell.length_a   1.000
_cell.length_b   1.000
_cell.length_c   1.000
_cell.angle_alpha   90.00
_cell.angle_beta   90.00
_cell.angle_gamma   90.00
#
_symmetry.space_group_name_H-M   'P 1'
#
loop_
_entity.id
_entity.type
_entity.pdbx_description
1 polymer ?
#
loop_
_entity_poly.entity_id
_entity_poly.type
_entity_poly.pdbx_seq_one_letter_code
_entity_poly.pdbx_strand_id
1 'polypeptide(L)'
;LEVVPVGNYDFISEVWSLKLGDIVFSDLTSDPPPFTTIPFEDTNSISKQIQIACYVTASVVIFIAFYMAIWTHLQKREPVIKAAQPIFLYIVLLGITISSSSVYVTQLIETYPGNIMCHMPWYLISIGFTLVATALSAKLYRIFRI
;
A
#
# COMPACT_ATOMS: atom_id res chain seq x y z
N LEU A 1 -20.08 50.20 25.23
CA LEU A 1 -20.61 49.11 24.40
C LEU A 1 -22.09 49.39 24.25
N GLU A 2 -22.52 49.78 23.05
CA GLU A 2 -23.92 49.90 22.74
C GLU A 2 -24.47 48.49 22.48
N VAL A 3 -25.53 48.11 23.18
CA VAL A 3 -26.14 46.79 23.03
C VAL A 3 -27.16 46.89 21.90
N VAL A 4 -26.87 46.24 20.77
CA VAL A 4 -27.76 46.22 19.60
C VAL A 4 -28.55 44.90 19.58
N PRO A 5 -29.89 44.94 19.48
CA PRO A 5 -30.70 43.72 19.39
C PRO A 5 -30.52 43.04 18.04
N VAL A 6 -30.20 41.74 18.06
CA VAL A 6 -29.74 40.97 16.90
C VAL A 6 -30.88 40.21 16.17
N GLY A 7 -31.97 39.91 16.88
CA GLY A 7 -33.09 39.17 16.31
C GLY A 7 -34.22 38.96 17.31
N ASN A 8 -35.34 38.44 16.81
CA ASN A 8 -36.52 38.11 17.60
C ASN A 8 -36.89 36.63 17.40
N TYR A 9 -37.27 35.99 18.50
CA TYR A 9 -37.82 34.64 18.50
C TYR A 9 -39.34 34.70 18.54
N ASP A 10 -40.00 34.04 17.59
CA ASP A 10 -41.45 33.84 17.61
C ASP A 10 -41.77 32.48 18.25
N PHE A 11 -42.46 32.52 19.40
CA PHE A 11 -42.85 31.33 20.16
C PHE A 11 -43.96 30.52 19.48
N ILE A 12 -44.76 31.13 18.60
CA ILE A 12 -45.89 30.45 17.96
C ILE A 12 -45.41 29.67 16.74
N SER A 13 -44.51 30.25 15.95
CA SER A 13 -43.95 29.59 14.77
C SER A 13 -42.69 28.79 15.07
N GLU A 14 -42.10 28.91 16.26
CA GLU A 14 -40.80 28.34 16.64
C GLU A 14 -39.66 28.75 15.68
N VAL A 15 -39.71 29.98 15.17
CA VAL A 15 -38.75 30.49 14.19
C VAL A 15 -37.94 31.64 14.79
N TRP A 16 -36.63 31.58 14.61
CA TRP A 16 -35.73 32.70 14.84
C TRP A 16 -35.67 33.61 13.61
N SER A 17 -36.03 34.87 13.79
CA SER A 17 -35.85 35.92 12.78
C SER A 17 -34.60 36.74 13.10
N LEU A 18 -33.57 36.58 12.28
CA LEU A 18 -32.31 37.30 12.41
C LEU A 18 -32.33 38.51 11.48
N LYS A 19 -31.85 39.66 11.97
CA LYS A 19 -31.53 40.78 11.07
C LYS A 19 -30.23 40.45 10.35
N LEU A 20 -30.37 40.04 9.09
CA LEU A 20 -29.24 39.67 8.24
C LEU A 20 -28.31 40.89 8.05
N GLY A 21 -27.07 40.79 8.55
CA GLY A 21 -26.05 41.85 8.45
C GLY A 21 -25.56 42.44 9.79
N ASP A 22 -26.24 42.15 10.91
CA ASP A 22 -25.88 42.73 12.22
C ASP A 22 -25.00 41.81 13.10
N ILE A 23 -24.80 40.55 12.69
CA ILE A 23 -23.93 39.60 13.40
C ILE A 23 -22.58 39.55 12.70
N VAL A 24 -21.58 40.08 13.38
CA VAL A 24 -20.19 40.01 12.97
C VAL A 24 -19.44 39.36 14.12
N PHE A 25 -18.88 38.18 13.86
CA PHE A 25 -18.01 37.49 14.82
C PHE A 25 -16.63 38.17 14.85
N SER A 26 -15.79 37.80 15.79
CA SER A 26 -14.47 38.43 16.00
C SER A 26 -13.52 38.31 14.79
N ASP A 27 -13.81 37.40 13.87
CA ASP A 27 -13.11 37.13 12.62
C ASP A 27 -13.72 37.89 11.42
N LEU A 28 -14.64 38.82 11.67
CA LEU A 28 -15.34 39.64 10.68
C LEU A 28 -16.24 38.85 9.71
N THR A 29 -16.52 37.58 9.99
CA THR A 29 -17.53 36.82 9.25
C THR A 29 -18.90 36.89 9.93
N SER A 30 -19.95 36.63 9.15
CA SER A 30 -21.31 36.42 9.65
C SER A 30 -21.64 34.94 9.87
N ASP A 31 -20.71 34.04 9.54
CA ASP A 31 -20.84 32.62 9.77
C ASP A 31 -20.40 32.27 11.20
N PRO A 32 -21.21 31.51 11.97
CA PRO A 32 -20.82 31.12 13.33
C PRO A 32 -19.58 30.23 13.30
N PRO A 33 -18.60 30.46 14.20
CA PRO A 33 -17.44 29.60 14.28
C PRO A 33 -17.88 28.17 14.65
N PRO A 34 -17.22 27.14 14.08
CA PRO A 34 -17.54 25.77 14.41
C PRO A 34 -17.30 25.52 15.91
N PHE A 35 -18.20 24.77 16.55
CA PHE A 35 -18.10 24.42 17.97
C PHE A 35 -16.83 23.65 18.34
N THR A 36 -16.24 22.96 17.37
CA THR A 36 -15.02 22.17 17.52
C THR A 36 -14.07 22.42 16.36
N THR A 37 -12.78 22.49 16.66
CA THR A 37 -11.74 22.43 15.63
C THR A 37 -11.65 21.00 15.11
N ILE A 38 -11.69 20.82 13.80
CA ILE A 38 -11.41 19.52 13.17
C ILE A 38 -9.96 19.17 13.54
N PRO A 39 -9.69 17.99 14.13
CA PRO A 39 -8.32 17.61 14.46
C PRO A 39 -7.49 17.51 13.19
N PHE A 40 -6.27 18.03 13.24
CA PHE A 40 -5.29 17.79 12.19
C PHE A 40 -4.90 16.31 12.22
N GLU A 41 -5.24 15.56 11.17
CA GLU A 41 -4.86 14.17 11.02
C GLU A 41 -3.65 14.07 10.09
N ASP A 42 -2.52 13.61 10.64
CA ASP A 42 -1.36 13.23 9.84
C ASP A 42 -1.57 11.79 9.36
N THR A 43 -1.80 11.63 8.06
CA THR A 43 -2.01 10.33 7.43
C THR A 43 -0.76 9.47 7.38
N ASN A 44 0.40 9.99 7.81
CA ASN A 44 1.70 9.29 7.85
C ASN A 44 2.03 8.59 6.51
N SER A 45 1.64 9.22 5.40
CA SER A 45 1.80 8.63 4.07
C SER A 45 3.28 8.54 3.70
N ILE A 46 3.64 7.44 3.06
CA ILE A 46 5.03 7.20 2.64
C ILE A 46 5.44 8.26 1.61
N SER A 47 6.63 8.84 1.76
CA SER A 47 7.13 9.82 0.80
C SER A 47 7.20 9.22 -0.61
N LYS A 48 6.77 9.99 -1.62
CA LYS A 48 6.75 9.56 -3.03
C LYS A 48 8.11 9.05 -3.53
N GLN A 49 9.20 9.59 -3.00
CA GLN A 49 10.56 9.20 -3.35
C GLN A 49 10.84 7.74 -2.97
N ILE A 50 10.42 7.34 -1.76
CA ILE A 50 10.56 5.95 -1.28
C ILE A 50 9.66 5.02 -2.10
N GLN A 51 8.43 5.43 -2.40
CA GLN A 51 7.52 4.63 -3.21
C GLN A 51 8.13 4.31 -4.60
N ILE A 52 8.69 5.33 -5.27
CA ILE A 52 9.37 5.16 -6.57
C ILE A 52 10.56 4.20 -6.44
N ALA A 53 11.39 4.36 -5.41
CA ALA A 53 12.53 3.48 -5.18
C ALA A 53 12.10 2.00 -4.99
N CYS A 54 11.02 1.76 -4.25
CA CYS A 54 10.44 0.43 -4.09
C CYS A 54 9.95 -0.16 -5.42
N TYR A 55 9.22 0.62 -6.23
CA TYR A 55 8.73 0.16 -7.53
C TYR A 55 9.85 -0.17 -8.51
N VAL A 56 10.89 0.67 -8.58
CA VAL A 56 12.05 0.44 -9.43
C VAL A 56 12.77 -0.85 -9.01
N THR A 57 13.01 -1.00 -7.69
CA THR A 57 13.68 -2.19 -7.15
C THR A 57 12.91 -3.48 -7.45
N ALA A 58 11.59 -3.48 -7.20
CA ALA A 58 10.73 -4.64 -7.50
C ALA A 58 10.72 -4.97 -9.00
N SER A 59 10.65 -3.95 -9.87
CA SER A 59 10.67 -4.11 -11.33
C SER A 59 11.98 -4.73 -11.82
N VAL A 60 13.11 -4.28 -11.27
CA VAL A 60 14.44 -4.81 -11.61
C VAL A 60 14.55 -6.28 -11.19
N VAL A 61 14.11 -6.63 -9.98
CA VAL A 61 14.15 -8.02 -9.49
C VAL A 61 13.29 -8.93 -10.37
N ILE A 62 12.08 -8.51 -10.74
CA ILE A 62 11.19 -9.28 -11.61
C ILE A 62 11.80 -9.43 -13.01
N PHE A 63 12.35 -8.35 -13.58
CA PHE A 63 13.01 -8.39 -14.89
C PHE A 63 14.20 -9.35 -14.89
N ILE A 64 15.05 -9.29 -13.87
CA ILE A 64 16.18 -10.22 -13.71
C ILE A 64 15.67 -11.65 -13.57
N ALA A 65 14.60 -11.89 -12.80
CA ALA A 65 14.03 -13.22 -12.63
C ALA A 65 13.52 -13.81 -13.97
N PHE A 66 12.85 -13.00 -14.79
CA PHE A 66 12.42 -13.40 -16.13
C PHE A 66 13.60 -13.65 -17.07
N TYR A 67 14.58 -12.76 -17.09
CA TYR A 67 15.80 -12.93 -17.87
C TYR A 67 16.51 -14.25 -17.52
N MET A 68 16.67 -14.52 -16.22
CA MET A 68 17.28 -15.76 -15.72
C MET A 68 16.45 -16.99 -16.07
N ALA A 69 15.12 -16.91 -16.03
CA ALA A 69 14.24 -18.00 -16.44
C ALA A 69 14.41 -18.32 -17.93
N ILE A 70 14.43 -17.30 -18.80
CA ILE A 70 14.63 -17.46 -20.25
C ILE A 70 16.02 -18.02 -20.52
N TRP A 71 17.06 -17.44 -19.91
CA TRP A 71 18.44 -17.90 -20.07
C TRP A 71 18.59 -19.37 -19.65
N THR A 72 18.01 -19.76 -18.51
CA THR A 72 17.99 -21.15 -18.05
C THR A 72 17.27 -22.07 -19.05
N HIS A 73 16.19 -21.59 -19.66
CA HIS A 73 15.45 -22.38 -20.65
C HIS A 73 16.27 -22.63 -21.91
N LEU A 74 16.99 -21.61 -22.39
CA LEU A 74 17.84 -21.72 -23.57
C LEU A 74 19.06 -22.62 -23.28
N GLN A 75 19.65 -22.50 -22.10
CA GLN A 75 20.88 -23.19 -21.72
C GLN A 75 20.67 -24.51 -20.96
N LYS A 76 19.44 -25.05 -20.93
CA LYS A 76 19.10 -26.30 -20.23
C LYS A 76 19.90 -27.55 -20.66
N ARG A 77 20.61 -27.48 -21.80
CA ARG A 77 21.44 -28.57 -22.33
C ARG A 77 22.87 -28.53 -21.81
N GLU A 78 23.35 -27.38 -21.32
CA GLU A 78 24.68 -27.23 -20.77
C GLU A 78 24.85 -28.12 -19.52
N PRO A 79 25.99 -28.83 -19.36
CA PRO A 79 26.18 -29.79 -18.29
C PRO A 79 26.05 -29.16 -16.90
N VAL A 80 26.46 -27.89 -16.76
CA VAL A 80 26.36 -27.12 -15.51
C VAL A 80 24.89 -26.94 -15.10
N ILE A 81 24.03 -26.50 -16.02
CA ILE A 81 22.61 -26.24 -15.72
C ILE A 81 21.85 -27.56 -15.58
N LYS A 82 22.20 -28.56 -16.39
CA LYS A 82 21.64 -29.90 -16.30
C LYS A 82 21.93 -30.55 -14.93
N ALA A 83 23.15 -30.38 -14.41
CA ALA A 83 23.53 -30.84 -13.08
C ALA A 83 22.76 -30.10 -11.97
N ALA A 84 22.51 -28.81 -12.15
CA ALA A 84 21.78 -27.98 -11.17
C ALA A 84 20.27 -28.29 -11.06
N GLN A 85 19.72 -29.09 -11.98
CA GLN A 85 18.30 -29.46 -12.09
C GLN A 85 17.40 -28.23 -12.34
N PRO A 86 17.11 -27.90 -13.61
CA PRO A 86 16.46 -26.64 -13.97
C PRO A 86 15.08 -26.44 -13.33
N ILE A 87 14.37 -27.51 -12.98
CA ILE A 87 13.05 -27.44 -12.32
C ILE A 87 13.10 -26.70 -10.97
N PHE A 88 14.12 -26.94 -10.16
CA PHE A 88 14.27 -26.26 -8.87
C PHE A 88 14.55 -24.77 -9.06
N LEU A 89 15.32 -24.43 -10.10
CA LEU A 89 15.63 -23.04 -10.41
C LEU A 89 14.36 -22.27 -10.84
N TYR A 90 13.48 -22.89 -11.64
CA TYR A 90 12.21 -22.27 -12.00
C TYR A 90 11.30 -22.04 -10.80
N ILE A 91 11.23 -22.98 -9.85
CA ILE A 91 10.42 -22.82 -8.63
C ILE A 91 10.95 -21.66 -7.77
N VAL A 92 12.28 -21.54 -7.65
CA VAL A 92 12.91 -20.42 -6.94
C VAL A 92 12.60 -19.09 -7.61
N LEU A 93 12.77 -19.01 -8.94
CA LEU A 93 12.47 -17.78 -9.69
C LEU A 93 10.98 -17.39 -9.58
N LEU A 94 10.08 -18.37 -9.61
CA LEU A 94 8.64 -18.15 -9.43
C LEU A 94 8.30 -17.68 -7.99
N GLY A 95 8.96 -18.24 -6.97
CA GLY A 95 8.79 -17.75 -5.60
C GLY A 95 9.28 -16.30 -5.43
N ILE A 96 10.41 -15.96 -6.08
CA ILE A 96 10.95 -14.59 -6.08
C ILE A 96 10.01 -13.61 -6.77
N THR A 97 9.43 -13.96 -7.92
CA THR A 97 8.49 -13.07 -8.64
C THR A 97 7.20 -12.85 -7.85
N ILE A 98 6.64 -13.90 -7.23
CA ILE A 98 5.46 -13.78 -6.36
C ILE A 98 5.76 -12.89 -5.15
N SER A 99 6.88 -13.14 -4.46
CA SER A 99 7.29 -12.34 -3.30
C SER A 99 7.52 -10.88 -3.68
N SER A 100 8.21 -10.61 -4.79
CA SER A 100 8.47 -9.25 -5.27
C SER A 100 7.20 -8.51 -5.70
N SER A 101 6.18 -9.26 -6.14
CA SER A 101 4.89 -8.68 -6.51
C SER A 101 4.14 -8.09 -5.31
N SER A 102 4.44 -8.54 -4.08
CA SER A 102 3.85 -7.98 -2.85
C SER A 102 4.16 -6.49 -2.67
N VAL A 103 5.32 -6.03 -3.16
CA VAL A 103 5.74 -4.63 -3.07
C VAL A 103 4.73 -3.72 -3.77
N TYR A 104 4.20 -4.13 -4.92
CA TYR A 104 3.18 -3.32 -5.62
C TYR A 104 1.88 -3.25 -4.82
N VAL A 105 1.45 -4.36 -4.23
CA VAL A 105 0.21 -4.41 -3.45
C VAL A 105 0.32 -3.55 -2.19
N THR A 106 1.46 -3.57 -1.49
CA THR A 106 1.67 -2.76 -0.29
C THR A 106 1.51 -1.26 -0.55
N GLN A 107 1.98 -0.78 -1.71
CA GLN A 107 1.87 0.64 -2.07
C GLN A 107 0.44 1.06 -2.44
N LEU A 108 -0.42 0.11 -2.85
CA LEU A 108 -1.81 0.38 -3.19
C LEU A 108 -2.73 0.54 -1.97
N ILE A 109 -2.27 0.13 -0.77
CA ILE A 109 -3.06 0.20 0.47
C ILE A 109 -3.47 1.64 0.79
N GLU A 110 -2.57 2.62 0.55
CA GLU A 110 -2.87 4.04 0.79
C GLU A 110 -3.95 4.59 -0.16
N THR A 111 -4.02 4.07 -1.39
CA THR A 111 -4.96 4.57 -2.42
C THR A 111 -6.32 3.88 -2.33
N TYR A 112 -6.34 2.59 -2.00
CA TYR A 112 -7.55 1.77 -1.95
C TYR A 112 -7.64 1.07 -0.59
N PRO A 113 -8.11 1.77 0.45
CA PRO A 113 -8.26 1.17 1.77
C PRO A 113 -9.35 0.09 1.72
N GLY A 114 -8.94 -1.16 1.88
CA GLY A 114 -9.84 -2.31 1.94
C GLY A 114 -9.19 -3.49 2.65
N ASN A 115 -10.00 -4.28 3.37
CA ASN A 115 -9.53 -5.42 4.15
C ASN A 115 -8.68 -6.40 3.32
N ILE A 116 -9.05 -6.60 2.05
CA ILE A 116 -8.34 -7.51 1.14
C ILE A 116 -6.93 -7.02 0.84
N MET A 117 -6.75 -5.72 0.56
CA MET A 117 -5.45 -5.14 0.24
C MET A 117 -4.49 -5.16 1.44
N CYS A 118 -5.02 -5.15 2.67
CA CYS A 118 -4.22 -5.26 3.89
C CYS A 118 -3.61 -6.67 4.08
N HIS A 119 -4.38 -7.72 3.79
CA HIS A 119 -3.91 -9.09 3.98
C HIS A 119 -3.13 -9.66 2.79
N MET A 120 -3.39 -9.16 1.58
CA MET A 120 -2.82 -9.68 0.35
C MET A 120 -1.27 -9.67 0.30
N PRO A 121 -0.55 -8.60 0.72
CA PRO A 121 0.91 -8.60 0.72
C PRO A 121 1.51 -9.72 1.55
N TRP A 122 0.92 -10.01 2.72
CA TRP A 122 1.40 -11.08 3.59
C TRP A 122 1.23 -12.45 2.98
N TYR A 123 0.10 -12.71 2.31
CA TYR A 123 -0.07 -13.96 1.58
C TYR A 123 0.96 -14.12 0.46
N LEU A 124 1.23 -13.06 -0.32
CA LEU A 124 2.21 -13.12 -1.41
C LEU A 124 3.63 -13.40 -0.88
N ILE A 125 4.04 -12.72 0.19
CA ILE A 125 5.36 -12.92 0.80
C ILE A 125 5.47 -14.35 1.36
N SER A 126 4.46 -14.83 2.08
CA SER A 126 4.49 -16.18 2.65
C SER A 126 4.54 -17.27 1.58
N ILE A 127 3.73 -17.16 0.52
CA ILE A 127 3.74 -18.14 -0.59
C ILE A 127 5.07 -18.09 -1.34
N GLY A 128 5.58 -16.89 -1.65
CA GLY A 128 6.87 -16.73 -2.32
C GLY A 128 8.03 -17.30 -1.50
N PHE A 129 8.08 -16.98 -0.20
CA PHE A 129 9.12 -17.46 0.71
C PHE A 129 9.08 -18.99 0.88
N THR A 130 7.88 -19.56 1.09
CA THR A 130 7.73 -21.02 1.27
C THR A 130 8.14 -21.79 0.02
N LEU A 131 7.85 -21.29 -1.20
CA LEU A 131 8.32 -21.91 -2.44
C LEU A 131 9.84 -21.92 -2.55
N VAL A 132 10.49 -20.79 -2.26
CA VAL A 132 11.95 -20.69 -2.29
C VAL A 132 12.59 -21.60 -1.23
N ALA A 133 12.11 -21.53 0.01
CA ALA A 133 12.61 -22.33 1.12
C ALA A 133 12.43 -23.84 0.85
N THR A 134 11.27 -24.24 0.33
CA THR A 134 10.99 -25.65 -0.01
C THR A 134 11.89 -26.13 -1.15
N ALA A 135 12.07 -25.33 -2.20
CA ALA A 135 12.92 -25.70 -3.33
C ALA A 135 14.39 -25.87 -2.91
N LEU A 136 14.91 -24.96 -2.08
CA LEU A 136 16.27 -25.05 -1.54
C LEU A 136 16.44 -26.24 -0.60
N SER A 137 15.49 -26.44 0.31
CA SER A 137 15.52 -27.54 1.28
C SER A 137 15.44 -28.90 0.58
N ALA A 138 14.57 -29.05 -0.43
CA ALA A 138 14.47 -30.27 -1.20
C ALA A 138 15.77 -30.58 -1.98
N LYS A 139 16.41 -29.55 -2.54
CA LYS A 139 17.71 -29.71 -3.22
C LYS A 139 18.80 -30.11 -2.23
N LEU A 140 18.86 -29.47 -1.06
CA LEU A 140 19.83 -29.78 -0.02
C LEU A 140 19.62 -31.20 0.54
N TYR A 141 18.38 -31.59 0.81
CA TYR A 141 18.03 -32.93 1.26
C TYR A 141 18.44 -34.02 0.26
N ARG A 142 18.26 -33.77 -1.04
CA ARG A 142 18.72 -34.69 -2.09
C ARG A 142 20.24 -34.88 -2.06
N ILE A 143 21.01 -33.83 -1.74
CA ILE A 143 22.47 -33.91 -1.63
C ILE A 143 22.87 -34.72 -0.39
N PHE A 144 22.22 -34.52 0.76
CA PHE A 144 22.54 -35.25 1.99
C PHE A 144 22.18 -36.74 1.96
N ARG A 145 21.21 -37.13 1.12
CA ARG A 145 20.74 -38.51 1.04
C ARG A 145 21.60 -39.39 0.10
N ILE A 146 22.34 -38.78 -0.82
CA ILE A 146 23.23 -39.47 -1.77
C ILE A 146 24.59 -39.66 -1.11
#